data_AF-A0A9N9F9I2-F1
#
_entry.id   AF-A0A9N9F9I2-F1
#
_cell.length_a   1.000
_cell.length_b   1.000
_cell.length_c   1.000
_cell.angle_alpha   90.00
_cell.angle_beta   90.00
_cell.angle_gamma   90.00
#
_symmetry.space_group_name_H-M   'P 1'
#
loop_
_entity.id
_entity.type
_entity.pdbx_description
1 polymer ?
#
loop_
_entity_poly.entity_id
_entity_poly.type
_entity_poly.pdbx_seq_one_letter_code
_entity_poly.pdbx_strand_id
1 'polypeptide(L)'
;MIYVVCDGCGDMFCLKHRHPPTHQCASLNIASENKAKRREMAEELIAKYFKKTNDDIKDHMSTSATSSKSQTSFTAKPKKKGNMVEIMKLKSKARGDSSIPADSRLFLNAEILDNSNVVSKPMFFNKNWTIGKVLDKVAIEGKFQNVNNRVTADDPDRLVLLIAETGDVLNAGQKACELLENGDTISR
;
A
#
# COMPACT_ATOMS: atom_id res chain seq x y z
N MET A 1 17.21 44.76 28.57
CA MET A 1 17.63 43.51 27.91
C MET A 1 16.38 42.73 27.55
N ILE A 2 16.25 42.26 26.31
CA ILE A 2 15.11 41.44 25.87
C ILE A 2 15.46 39.97 26.10
N TYR A 3 14.57 39.26 26.78
CA TYR A 3 14.64 37.82 27.02
C TYR A 3 13.38 37.14 26.45
N VAL A 4 13.52 35.87 26.10
CA VAL A 4 12.47 35.02 25.56
C VAL A 4 12.42 33.74 26.39
N VAL A 5 11.23 33.31 26.78
CA VAL A 5 11.00 32.06 27.50
C VAL A 5 10.94 30.92 26.49
N CYS A 6 11.65 29.82 26.75
CA CYS A 6 11.62 28.63 25.91
C CYS A 6 10.38 27.77 26.22
N ASP A 7 9.53 27.50 25.22
CA ASP A 7 8.35 26.64 25.37
C ASP A 7 8.69 25.18 25.75
N GLY A 8 9.94 24.77 25.53
CA GLY A 8 10.41 23.42 25.81
C GLY A 8 10.82 23.21 27.26
N CYS A 9 11.62 24.10 27.84
CA CYS A 9 12.15 23.93 29.21
C CYS A 9 11.66 24.97 30.23
N GLY A 10 10.99 26.03 29.78
CA GLY A 10 10.47 27.10 30.65
C GLY A 10 11.53 28.13 31.10
N ASP A 11 12.78 27.96 30.71
CA ASP A 11 13.87 28.88 31.08
C ASP A 11 13.93 30.12 30.16
N MET A 12 14.58 31.18 30.66
CA MET A 12 14.74 32.46 29.96
C MET A 12 16.07 32.55 29.23
N PHE A 13 16.04 32.91 27.94
CA PHE A 13 17.23 33.05 27.10
C PHE A 13 17.27 34.39 26.37
N CYS A 14 18.48 34.85 26.05
CA CYS A 14 18.66 36.02 25.18
C CYS A 14 18.34 35.68 23.72
N LEU A 15 18.15 36.70 22.88
CA LEU A 15 17.82 36.53 21.45
C LEU A 15 18.80 35.63 20.67
N LYS A 16 20.06 35.54 21.10
CA LYS A 16 21.09 34.66 20.50
C LYS A 16 20.92 33.18 20.88
N HIS A 17 20.34 32.89 22.05
CA HIS A 17 20.17 31.53 22.57
C HIS A 17 18.70 31.08 22.66
N ARG A 18 17.77 31.82 22.03
CA ARG A 18 16.33 31.53 22.08
C ARG A 18 15.93 30.21 21.43
N HIS A 19 16.76 29.65 20.56
CA HIS A 19 16.44 28.44 19.81
C HIS A 19 16.83 27.17 20.61
N PRO A 20 15.97 26.15 20.68
CA PRO A 20 16.22 24.92 21.45
C PRO A 20 17.59 24.23 21.25
N PRO A 21 18.16 24.16 20.03
CA PRO A 21 19.49 23.58 19.84
C PRO A 21 20.64 24.42 20.44
N THR A 22 20.44 25.73 20.59
CA THR A 22 21.50 26.67 21.01
C THR A 22 21.68 26.76 22.53
N HIS A 23 20.72 26.24 23.30
CA HIS A 23 20.78 26.20 24.76
C HIS A 23 20.61 24.79 25.33
N GLN A 24 20.78 23.74 24.50
CA GLN A 24 20.68 22.34 24.92
C GLN A 24 19.39 22.07 25.70
N CYS A 25 18.25 22.46 25.09
CA CYS A 25 16.93 22.37 25.71
C CYS A 25 16.66 20.98 26.31
N ALA A 26 16.28 20.93 27.60
CA ALA A 26 15.96 19.68 28.29
C ALA A 26 14.91 18.84 27.55
N SER A 27 13.90 19.48 26.96
CA SER A 27 12.87 18.81 26.16
C SER A 27 13.39 18.16 24.87
N LEU A 28 14.44 18.71 24.26
CA LEU A 28 15.11 18.04 23.14
C LEU A 28 15.91 16.81 23.60
N ASN A 29 16.56 16.89 24.76
CA ASN A 29 17.29 15.75 25.33
C ASN A 29 16.33 14.59 25.65
N ILE A 30 15.20 14.86 26.30
CA ILE A 30 14.17 13.85 26.59
C ILE A 30 13.64 13.21 25.29
N ALA A 31 13.41 14.00 24.25
CA ALA A 31 12.99 13.48 22.95
C ALA A 31 14.06 12.57 22.31
N SER A 32 15.34 12.94 22.42
CA SER A 32 16.46 12.15 21.91
C SER A 32 16.68 10.85 22.69
N GLU A 33 16.57 10.88 24.01
CA GLU A 33 16.67 9.72 24.88
C GLU A 33 15.51 8.74 24.65
N ASN A 34 14.29 9.25 24.50
CA ASN A 34 13.14 8.41 24.17
C ASN A 34 13.30 7.75 22.79
N LYS A 35 13.90 8.45 21.82
CA LYS A 35 14.25 7.88 20.52
C LYS A 35 15.32 6.79 20.65
N ALA A 36 16.33 6.99 21.49
CA ALA A 36 17.36 6.00 21.78
C ALA A 36 16.80 4.76 22.47
N LYS A 37 15.97 4.92 23.51
CA LYS A 37 15.29 3.81 24.22
C LYS A 37 14.38 3.00 23.30
N ARG A 38 13.63 3.67 22.41
CA ARG A 38 12.80 2.99 21.40
C ARG A 38 13.65 2.19 20.41
N ARG A 39 14.81 2.72 20.03
CA ARG A 39 15.76 2.03 19.14
C ARG A 39 16.36 0.80 19.83
N GLU A 40 16.80 0.93 21.07
CA GLU A 40 17.35 -0.17 21.86
C GLU A 40 16.31 -1.28 22.08
N MET A 41 15.07 -0.93 22.44
CA MET A 41 13.98 -1.90 22.58
C MET A 41 13.66 -2.60 21.25
N ALA A 42 13.72 -1.87 20.13
CA ALA A 42 13.53 -2.45 18.80
C ALA A 42 14.68 -3.40 18.43
N GLU A 43 15.93 -3.03 18.71
CA GLU A 43 17.11 -3.87 18.50
C GLU A 43 17.04 -5.15 19.37
N GLU A 44 16.57 -5.05 20.62
CA GLU A 44 16.39 -6.19 21.51
C GLU A 44 15.29 -7.16 21.01
N LEU A 45 14.16 -6.63 20.53
CA LEU A 45 13.10 -7.44 19.92
C LEU A 45 13.59 -8.15 18.65
N ILE A 46 14.35 -7.46 17.80
CA ILE A 46 14.95 -8.06 16.61
C ILE A 46 15.89 -9.21 17.04
N ALA A 47 16.76 -8.98 18.03
CA ALA A 47 17.68 -10.00 18.52
C ALA A 47 16.97 -11.23 19.11
N LYS A 48 15.89 -11.04 19.89
CA LYS A 48 15.10 -12.13 20.49
C LYS A 48 14.43 -12.99 19.42
N TYR A 49 13.85 -12.38 18.39
CA TYR A 49 13.19 -13.12 17.32
C TYR A 49 14.18 -13.77 16.34
N PHE A 50 15.35 -13.16 16.10
CA PHE A 50 16.38 -13.71 15.21
C PHE A 50 17.16 -14.88 15.86
N LYS A 51 17.32 -14.89 17.19
CA LYS A 51 17.94 -16.04 17.89
C LYS A 51 17.03 -17.27 17.92
N LYS A 52 15.71 -17.09 18.07
CA LYS A 52 14.75 -18.22 18.10
C LYS A 52 14.65 -18.99 16.77
N THR A 53 15.10 -18.42 15.66
CA THR A 53 15.09 -19.08 14.33
C THR A 53 16.40 -19.77 13.97
N ASN A 54 17.48 -19.62 14.75
CA ASN A 54 18.82 -20.13 14.39
C ASN A 54 19.17 -21.51 15.00
N ASP A 55 18.43 -22.03 15.98
CA ASP A 55 18.62 -23.42 16.44
C ASP A 55 17.92 -24.46 15.54
N ASP A 56 16.94 -24.05 14.72
CA ASP A 56 16.18 -24.97 13.85
C ASP A 56 16.47 -24.85 12.35
N ILE A 57 17.18 -23.82 11.85
CA ILE A 57 17.42 -23.68 10.41
C ILE A 57 18.84 -23.17 10.15
N LYS A 58 19.75 -24.14 9.99
CA LYS A 58 20.96 -23.97 9.19
C LYS A 58 20.50 -23.84 7.73
N ASP A 59 20.55 -22.62 7.19
CA ASP A 59 21.11 -22.28 5.87
C ASP A 59 20.49 -20.99 5.28
N HIS A 60 21.37 -20.10 4.83
CA HIS A 60 21.17 -19.02 3.87
C HIS A 60 20.17 -17.84 4.15
N MET A 61 20.65 -16.89 4.95
CA MET A 61 20.91 -15.47 4.61
C MET A 61 19.95 -14.68 3.67
N SER A 62 19.15 -13.80 4.32
CA SER A 62 18.90 -12.35 4.05
C SER A 62 18.10 -11.92 2.80
N THR A 63 17.13 -10.98 2.84
CA THR A 63 17.20 -9.64 3.47
C THR A 63 15.81 -8.94 3.50
N SER A 64 15.42 -8.43 4.68
CA SER A 64 14.65 -7.20 5.07
C SER A 64 13.28 -6.84 4.43
N ALA A 65 12.12 -6.89 5.13
CA ALA A 65 11.62 -6.09 6.28
C ALA A 65 11.12 -4.67 5.88
N THR A 66 9.85 -4.41 5.50
CA THR A 66 8.55 -4.29 6.23
C THR A 66 8.41 -3.17 7.27
N SER A 67 7.41 -2.31 7.07
CA SER A 67 6.79 -1.42 8.08
C SER A 67 5.37 -1.91 8.43
N SER A 68 5.16 -2.20 9.72
CA SER A 68 3.91 -2.57 10.43
C SER A 68 2.99 -1.35 10.64
N LYS A 69 1.71 -1.38 11.03
CA LYS A 69 0.72 -2.36 11.57
C LYS A 69 -0.67 -1.67 11.40
N SER A 70 -1.83 -2.33 11.38
CA SER A 70 -2.61 -2.68 12.58
C SER A 70 -3.86 -3.49 12.20
N GLN A 71 -4.17 -4.50 13.03
CA GLN A 71 -5.33 -5.39 12.91
C GLN A 71 -6.43 -4.96 13.89
N THR A 72 -7.69 -5.09 13.47
CA THR A 72 -8.84 -5.34 14.36
C THR A 72 -9.82 -6.32 13.69
N SER A 73 -9.96 -7.49 14.34
CA SER A 73 -11.13 -8.36 14.54
C SER A 73 -12.09 -8.80 13.42
N PHE A 74 -12.10 -10.13 13.23
CA PHE A 74 -13.24 -11.07 13.07
C PHE A 74 -14.44 -10.71 12.17
N THR A 75 -14.57 -11.41 11.04
CA THR A 75 -15.66 -12.36 10.71
C THR A 75 -15.26 -13.12 9.43
N ALA A 76 -15.81 -14.32 9.26
CA ALA A 76 -15.36 -15.38 8.36
C ALA A 76 -15.44 -15.08 6.86
N LYS A 77 -14.41 -15.54 6.14
CA LYS A 77 -14.42 -16.26 4.84
C LYS A 77 -13.00 -16.84 4.64
N PRO A 78 -12.82 -18.01 4.00
CA PRO A 78 -11.50 -18.64 3.88
C PRO A 78 -10.64 -17.77 2.97
N LYS A 79 -9.84 -16.87 3.56
CA LYS A 79 -8.91 -16.04 2.82
C LYS A 79 -7.88 -16.96 2.20
N LYS A 80 -7.90 -17.10 0.87
CA LYS A 80 -6.76 -17.62 0.12
C LYS A 80 -5.55 -16.84 0.63
N LYS A 81 -4.62 -17.53 1.28
CA LYS A 81 -3.39 -16.92 1.80
C LYS A 81 -2.55 -16.51 0.60
N GLY A 82 -2.84 -15.35 0.02
CA GLY A 82 -2.02 -14.73 -1.00
C GLY A 82 -0.61 -14.63 -0.45
N ASN A 83 0.34 -15.22 -1.18
CA ASN A 83 1.73 -15.33 -0.77
C ASN A 83 2.24 -13.89 -0.57
N MET A 84 2.57 -13.49 0.67
CA MET A 84 2.82 -12.09 1.03
C MET A 84 3.86 -11.41 0.12
N VAL A 85 4.79 -12.21 -0.41
CA VAL A 85 5.82 -11.84 -1.38
C VAL A 85 5.23 -11.39 -2.73
N GLU A 86 4.18 -12.04 -3.21
CA GLU A 86 3.53 -11.72 -4.47
C GLU A 86 2.80 -10.39 -4.40
N ILE A 87 2.08 -10.15 -3.29
CA ILE A 87 1.45 -8.84 -3.01
C ILE A 87 2.52 -7.74 -2.90
N MET A 88 3.68 -8.01 -2.31
CA MET A 88 4.78 -7.04 -2.25
C MET A 88 5.35 -6.72 -3.64
N LYS A 89 5.55 -7.72 -4.50
CA LYS A 89 5.99 -7.54 -5.89
C LYS A 89 4.96 -6.78 -6.73
N LEU A 90 3.68 -7.07 -6.52
CA LEU A 90 2.57 -6.36 -7.15
C LEU A 90 2.61 -4.87 -6.76
N LYS A 91 2.65 -4.57 -5.46
CA LYS A 91 2.69 -3.20 -4.95
C LYS A 91 3.90 -2.40 -5.45
N SER A 92 5.06 -3.04 -5.60
CA SER A 92 6.27 -2.34 -6.05
C SER A 92 6.24 -2.00 -7.55
N LYS A 93 5.58 -2.84 -8.36
CA LYS A 93 5.47 -2.63 -9.81
C LYS A 93 4.21 -1.87 -10.22
N ALA A 94 3.18 -1.87 -9.38
CA ALA A 94 1.87 -1.34 -9.73
C ALA A 94 1.92 0.11 -10.20
N ARG A 95 1.18 0.38 -11.28
CA ARG A 95 1.00 1.72 -11.86
C ARG A 95 -0.46 2.16 -11.71
N GLY A 96 -0.66 3.45 -11.50
CA GLY A 96 -1.98 4.01 -11.21
C GLY A 96 -1.88 5.48 -10.84
N ASP A 97 -3.02 6.05 -10.46
CA ASP A 97 -3.14 7.48 -10.17
C ASP A 97 -2.52 7.82 -8.80
N SER A 98 -1.44 8.61 -8.80
CA SER A 98 -0.72 9.01 -7.58
C SER A 98 -1.59 9.80 -6.60
N SER A 99 -2.70 10.40 -7.05
CA SER A 99 -3.66 11.11 -6.21
C SER A 99 -4.44 10.19 -5.27
N ILE A 100 -4.43 8.87 -5.49
CA ILE A 100 -5.14 7.91 -4.63
C ILE A 100 -4.33 7.67 -3.35
N PRO A 101 -4.89 7.93 -2.15
CA PRO A 101 -4.22 7.66 -0.88
C PRO A 101 -3.89 6.18 -0.72
N ALA A 102 -2.76 5.86 -0.09
CA ALA A 102 -2.27 4.48 0.04
C ALA A 102 -3.28 3.51 0.66
N ASP A 103 -4.06 3.97 1.65
CA ASP A 103 -5.11 3.16 2.30
C ASP A 103 -6.30 2.83 1.39
N SER A 104 -6.53 3.66 0.37
CA SER A 104 -7.61 3.47 -0.59
C SER A 104 -7.17 2.71 -1.85
N ARG A 105 -5.91 2.26 -1.91
CA ARG A 105 -5.39 1.53 -3.07
C ARG A 105 -5.78 0.06 -3.01
N LEU A 106 -6.48 -0.38 -4.05
CA LEU A 106 -6.71 -1.77 -4.40
C LEU A 106 -5.71 -2.15 -5.48
N PHE A 107 -4.89 -3.16 -5.24
CA PHE A 107 -3.83 -3.62 -6.13
C PHE A 107 -4.28 -4.87 -6.88
N LEU A 108 -4.28 -4.80 -8.22
CA LEU A 108 -4.76 -5.85 -9.10
C LEU A 108 -3.75 -6.12 -10.21
N ASN A 109 -3.75 -7.34 -10.75
CA ASN A 109 -3.08 -7.63 -12.02
C ASN A 109 -4.09 -7.45 -13.14
N ALA A 110 -3.82 -6.53 -14.07
CA ALA A 110 -4.66 -6.33 -15.26
C ALA A 110 -4.05 -7.09 -16.44
N GLU A 111 -4.70 -8.15 -16.88
CA GLU A 111 -4.36 -8.89 -18.10
C GLU A 111 -4.98 -8.19 -19.30
N ILE A 112 -4.11 -7.71 -20.19
CA ILE A 112 -4.50 -6.95 -21.37
C ILE A 112 -4.05 -7.76 -22.58
N LEU A 113 -4.99 -8.13 -23.44
CA LEU A 113 -4.66 -8.80 -24.68
C LEU A 113 -4.08 -7.79 -25.68
N ASP A 114 -2.85 -7.97 -26.12
CA ASP A 114 -2.18 -7.14 -27.12
C ASP A 114 -1.73 -8.04 -28.28
N ASN A 115 -2.37 -7.90 -29.45
CA ASN A 115 -2.03 -8.63 -30.68
C ASN A 115 -1.84 -10.15 -30.47
N SER A 116 -2.76 -10.79 -29.76
CA SER A 116 -2.77 -12.23 -29.38
C SER A 116 -1.83 -12.64 -28.23
N ASN A 117 -1.11 -11.72 -27.60
CA ASN A 117 -0.35 -11.99 -26.37
C ASN A 117 -1.07 -11.41 -25.14
N VAL A 118 -1.16 -12.18 -24.05
CA VAL A 118 -1.69 -11.70 -22.78
C VAL A 118 -0.57 -11.02 -21.99
N VAL A 119 -0.66 -9.70 -21.86
CA VAL A 119 0.29 -8.92 -21.07
C VAL A 119 -0.32 -8.64 -19.70
N SER A 120 0.25 -9.24 -18.65
CA SER A 120 -0.15 -8.96 -17.27
C SER A 120 0.55 -7.70 -16.76
N LYS A 121 -0.25 -6.70 -16.39
CA LYS A 121 0.22 -5.39 -15.92
C LYS A 121 -0.27 -5.12 -14.49
N PRO A 122 0.63 -5.07 -13.51
CA PRO A 122 0.31 -4.64 -12.15
C PRO A 122 -0.25 -3.22 -12.14
N MET A 123 -1.44 -3.03 -11.58
CA MET A 123 -2.09 -1.73 -11.46
C MET A 123 -2.69 -1.51 -10.08
N PHE A 124 -2.90 -0.25 -9.72
CA PHE A 124 -3.65 0.09 -8.50
C PHE A 124 -4.77 1.10 -8.78
N PHE A 125 -5.89 0.89 -8.10
CA PHE A 125 -7.12 1.65 -8.27
C PHE A 125 -7.67 2.10 -6.92
N ASN A 126 -8.65 3.01 -6.92
CA ASN A 126 -9.34 3.34 -5.69
C ASN A 126 -10.37 2.24 -5.38
N LYS A 127 -10.32 1.69 -4.17
CA LYS A 127 -11.22 0.63 -3.69
C LYS A 127 -12.71 1.01 -3.82
N ASN A 128 -13.04 2.30 -3.75
CA ASN A 128 -14.41 2.82 -3.82
C ASN A 128 -14.88 3.14 -5.25
N TRP A 129 -14.06 2.96 -6.28
CA TRP A 129 -14.49 3.17 -7.66
C TRP A 129 -15.42 2.06 -8.15
N THR A 130 -16.30 2.42 -9.08
CA THR A 130 -17.09 1.44 -9.81
C THR A 130 -16.22 0.65 -10.78
N ILE A 131 -16.61 -0.58 -11.09
CA ILE A 131 -15.92 -1.42 -12.08
C ILE A 131 -15.84 -0.71 -13.45
N GLY A 132 -16.88 0.02 -13.86
CA GLY A 132 -16.83 0.80 -15.11
C GLY A 132 -15.69 1.83 -15.13
N LYS A 133 -15.46 2.52 -14.01
CA LYS A 133 -14.34 3.47 -13.88
C LYS A 133 -12.98 2.78 -13.82
N VAL A 134 -12.92 1.58 -13.25
CA VAL A 134 -11.71 0.74 -13.30
C VAL A 134 -11.42 0.32 -14.75
N LEU A 135 -12.43 -0.15 -15.47
CA LEU A 135 -12.34 -0.51 -16.89
C LEU A 135 -11.84 0.66 -17.74
N ASP A 136 -12.35 1.89 -17.52
CA ASP A 136 -11.85 3.09 -18.22
C ASP A 136 -10.35 3.31 -18.00
N LYS A 137 -9.87 3.12 -16.76
CA LYS A 137 -8.45 3.29 -16.42
C LYS A 137 -7.59 2.17 -17.00
N VAL A 138 -8.08 0.93 -17.01
CA VAL A 138 -7.41 -0.19 -17.67
C VAL A 138 -7.34 0.03 -19.19
N ALA A 139 -8.40 0.54 -19.80
CA ALA A 139 -8.44 0.87 -21.23
C ALA A 139 -7.40 1.92 -21.62
N ILE A 140 -7.29 3.01 -20.83
CA ILE A 140 -6.25 4.03 -21.03
C ILE A 140 -4.85 3.43 -20.92
N GLU A 141 -4.59 2.62 -19.90
CA GLU A 141 -3.26 2.03 -19.66
C GLU A 141 -2.90 0.94 -20.69
N GLY A 142 -3.91 0.21 -21.17
CA GLY A 142 -3.81 -0.82 -22.19
C GLY A 142 -3.88 -0.31 -23.62
N LYS A 143 -4.08 1.01 -23.81
CA LYS A 143 -4.18 1.67 -25.12
C LYS A 143 -5.27 1.09 -26.03
N PHE A 144 -6.37 0.62 -25.45
CA PHE A 144 -7.56 0.20 -26.19
C PHE A 144 -8.73 1.13 -25.86
N GLN A 145 -9.67 1.28 -26.79
CA GLN A 145 -10.74 2.25 -26.67
C GLN A 145 -11.96 1.64 -25.96
N ASN A 146 -12.40 2.27 -24.86
CA ASN A 146 -13.69 1.93 -24.26
C ASN A 146 -14.84 2.65 -24.99
N VAL A 147 -15.64 1.91 -25.75
CA VAL A 147 -16.81 2.42 -26.49
C VAL A 147 -18.14 2.09 -25.82
N ASN A 148 -18.15 1.65 -24.56
CA ASN A 148 -19.35 1.23 -23.82
C ASN A 148 -20.47 2.27 -23.74
N ASN A 149 -20.18 3.56 -23.97
CA ASN A 149 -21.19 4.62 -24.01
C ASN A 149 -21.91 4.74 -25.37
N ARG A 150 -21.46 4.01 -26.40
CA ARG A 150 -22.03 4.04 -27.76
C ARG A 150 -22.69 2.72 -28.17
N VAL A 151 -22.41 1.65 -27.42
CA VAL A 151 -22.90 0.29 -27.70
C VAL A 151 -23.96 -0.12 -26.69
N THR A 152 -24.88 -0.97 -27.12
CA THR A 152 -25.94 -1.50 -26.25
C THR A 152 -25.42 -2.58 -25.31
N ALA A 153 -26.22 -2.95 -24.31
CA ALA A 153 -25.80 -3.91 -23.28
C ALA A 153 -25.44 -5.30 -23.84
N ASP A 154 -26.11 -5.69 -24.93
CA ASP A 154 -25.99 -7.00 -25.61
C ASP A 154 -25.02 -6.98 -26.81
N ASP A 155 -24.33 -5.86 -27.02
CA ASP A 155 -23.40 -5.71 -28.14
C ASP A 155 -22.10 -6.50 -27.88
N PRO A 156 -21.61 -7.31 -28.84
CA PRO A 156 -20.37 -8.07 -28.67
C PRO A 156 -19.12 -7.19 -28.49
N ASP A 157 -19.15 -5.94 -28.95
CA ASP A 157 -18.04 -4.99 -28.80
C ASP A 157 -18.05 -4.29 -27.42
N ARG A 158 -19.03 -4.59 -26.57
CA ARG A 158 -19.10 -4.05 -25.21
C ARG A 158 -18.01 -4.66 -24.34
N LEU A 159 -17.09 -3.82 -23.90
CA LEU A 159 -16.00 -4.21 -23.02
C LEU A 159 -16.52 -4.55 -21.62
N VAL A 160 -16.06 -5.67 -21.11
CA VAL A 160 -16.32 -6.14 -19.76
C VAL A 160 -15.01 -6.52 -19.08
N LEU A 161 -14.98 -6.49 -17.75
CA LEU A 161 -13.87 -7.06 -16.99
C LEU A 161 -14.30 -8.41 -16.44
N LEU A 162 -13.42 -9.40 -16.52
CA LEU A 162 -13.62 -10.73 -15.95
C LEU A 162 -12.59 -10.99 -14.87
N ILE A 163 -12.94 -11.80 -13.87
CA ILE A 163 -11.96 -12.31 -12.91
C ILE A 163 -11.22 -13.47 -13.59
N ALA A 164 -9.90 -13.40 -13.73
CA ALA A 164 -9.13 -14.41 -14.45
C ALA A 164 -9.20 -15.80 -13.80
N GLU A 165 -9.39 -15.87 -12.48
CA GLU A 165 -9.50 -17.15 -11.76
C GLU A 165 -10.86 -17.84 -11.92
N THR A 166 -11.96 -17.08 -11.94
CA THR A 166 -13.32 -17.65 -11.94
C THR A 166 -14.01 -17.54 -13.29
N GLY A 167 -13.57 -16.62 -14.15
CA GLY A 167 -14.25 -16.28 -15.39
C GLY A 167 -15.50 -15.42 -15.19
N ASP A 168 -15.78 -14.98 -13.96
CA ASP A 168 -16.98 -14.20 -13.67
C ASP A 168 -16.89 -12.79 -14.23
N VAL A 169 -17.95 -12.37 -14.92
CA VAL A 169 -18.07 -11.01 -15.47
C VAL A 169 -18.40 -10.03 -14.35
N LEU A 170 -17.56 -9.00 -14.21
CA LEU A 170 -17.73 -7.94 -13.23
C LEU A 170 -18.77 -6.91 -13.71
N ASN A 171 -19.75 -6.62 -12.86
CA ASN A 171 -20.78 -5.64 -13.19
C ASN A 171 -20.23 -4.22 -13.09
N ALA A 172 -20.34 -3.44 -14.18
CA ALA A 172 -19.84 -2.08 -14.28
C ALA A 172 -20.34 -1.12 -13.18
N GLY A 173 -21.53 -1.35 -12.63
CA GLY A 173 -22.16 -0.49 -11.61
C GLY A 173 -21.72 -0.78 -10.17
N GLN A 174 -21.14 -1.96 -9.91
CA GLN A 174 -20.71 -2.35 -8.55
C GLN A 174 -19.36 -1.74 -8.20
N LYS A 175 -19.06 -1.62 -6.89
CA LYS A 175 -17.77 -1.11 -6.43
C LYS A 175 -16.71 -2.19 -6.49
N ALA A 176 -15.48 -1.81 -6.82
CA ALA A 176 -14.36 -2.73 -6.91
C ALA A 176 -14.11 -3.47 -5.58
N CYS A 177 -14.21 -2.78 -4.44
CA CYS A 177 -13.99 -3.41 -3.12
C CYS A 177 -15.02 -4.48 -2.73
N GLU A 178 -16.16 -4.57 -3.40
CA GLU A 178 -17.20 -5.56 -3.10
C GLU A 178 -16.92 -6.90 -3.79
N LEU A 179 -16.21 -6.86 -4.92
CA LEU A 179 -15.98 -8.02 -5.79
C LEU A 179 -14.52 -8.46 -5.83
N LEU A 180 -13.57 -7.57 -5.51
CA LEU A 180 -12.15 -7.77 -5.71
C LEU A 180 -11.35 -7.48 -4.44
N GLU A 181 -10.31 -8.29 -4.20
CA GLU A 181 -9.32 -8.12 -3.15
C GLU A 181 -7.91 -7.86 -3.73
N ASN A 182 -6.97 -7.51 -2.85
CA ASN A 182 -5.59 -7.25 -3.27
C ASN A 182 -4.92 -8.53 -3.76
N GLY A 183 -4.37 -8.50 -4.97
CA GLY A 183 -3.73 -9.65 -5.59
C GLY A 183 -4.59 -10.33 -6.64
N ASP A 184 -5.87 -9.97 -6.74
CA ASP A 184 -6.74 -10.53 -7.76
C ASP A 184 -6.30 -10.11 -9.17
N THR A 185 -6.54 -11.01 -10.12
CA THR A 185 -6.23 -10.79 -11.52
C THR A 185 -7.54 -10.56 -12.28
N ILE A 186 -7.61 -9.42 -12.97
CA ILE A 186 -8.71 -9.06 -13.86
C ILE A 186 -8.24 -9.15 -15.31
N SER A 187 -9.09 -9.66 -16.17
CA SER A 187 -8.87 -9.76 -17.61
C SER A 187 -9.97 -9.01 -18.36
N ARG A 188 -9.69 -8.65 -19.61
CA ARG A 188 -10.64 -7.97 -20.51
C ARG A 188 -11.00 -8.86 -21.69
#